data_AF-A0A9P2YHG2-F1
#
_entry.id   AF-A0A9P2YHG2-F1
#
_cell.length_a   1.000
_cell.length_b   1.000
_cell.length_c   1.000
_cell.angle_alpha   90.00
_cell.angle_beta   90.00
_cell.angle_gamma   90.00
#
_symmetry.space_group_name_H-M   'P 1'
#
loop_
_entity.id
_entity.type
_entity.pdbx_description
1 polymer ?
#
loop_
_entity_poly.entity_id
_entity_poly.type
_entity_poly.pdbx_seq_one_letter_code
_entity_poly.pdbx_strand_id
1 'polypeptide(L)'
;MITSDGGKVSNPKHFKKHYQRLRRAAKNLSRKQKGSKNREKARIKVARIHAQITDSRKDHLHKLTTQLVRENQTIVVENLAVKNMVKNPKLSQAISDVSWGEITRQLAYKCRWYGRNYIEIDRWFPSSKRCSNCGYIAEKMPLNVREWDCPSCGTHHDRDINASKNILAAGLAVSVCRATIRPEQSKSVKAGAKNPSGKKQKPKS
;
A
#
# COMPACT_ATOMS: atom_id res chain seq x y z
N MET A 1 11.52 -0.66 -0.04
CA MET A 1 11.05 -1.64 -1.03
C MET A 1 12.21 -2.56 -1.36
N ILE A 2 11.98 -3.85 -1.47
CA ILE A 2 13.00 -4.83 -1.82
C ILE A 2 12.55 -5.50 -3.11
N THR A 3 13.47 -5.68 -4.04
CA THR A 3 13.23 -6.28 -5.36
C THR A 3 13.87 -7.66 -5.43
N SER A 4 13.39 -8.51 -6.34
CA SER A 4 13.81 -9.92 -6.45
C SER A 4 15.27 -10.12 -6.86
N ASP A 5 15.85 -9.12 -7.54
CA ASP A 5 17.26 -8.97 -7.90
C ASP A 5 18.13 -8.47 -6.72
N GLY A 6 17.54 -8.23 -5.55
CA GLY A 6 18.25 -7.83 -4.33
C GLY A 6 18.36 -6.32 -4.11
N GLY A 7 17.79 -5.51 -5.01
CA GLY A 7 17.72 -4.05 -4.84
C GLY A 7 16.95 -3.65 -3.57
N LYS A 8 17.56 -2.80 -2.73
CA LYS A 8 16.93 -2.28 -1.50
C LYS A 8 16.72 -0.77 -1.62
N VAL A 9 15.50 -0.37 -1.93
CA VAL A 9 15.10 1.05 -1.92
C VAL A 9 14.71 1.45 -0.50
N SER A 10 15.57 2.24 0.13
CA SER A 10 15.29 2.76 1.47
C SER A 10 14.18 3.81 1.43
N ASN A 11 13.33 3.85 2.46
CA ASN A 11 12.38 4.95 2.61
C ASN A 11 13.17 6.24 2.93
N PRO A 12 13.09 7.28 2.10
CA PRO A 12 13.80 8.52 2.36
C PRO A 12 13.31 9.09 3.69
N LYS A 13 14.16 9.07 4.73
CA LYS A 13 13.84 9.57 6.07
C LYS A 13 13.62 11.10 6.13
N HIS A 14 13.53 11.78 4.97
CA HIS A 14 13.35 13.22 4.82
C HIS A 14 12.15 13.75 5.59
N PHE A 15 11.12 12.93 5.81
CA PHE A 15 9.91 13.34 6.50
C PHE A 15 10.13 13.68 7.98
N LYS A 16 11.15 13.14 8.66
CA LYS A 16 11.39 13.39 10.09
C LYS A 16 11.58 14.89 10.38
N LYS A 17 12.34 15.59 9.53
CA LYS A 17 12.57 17.04 9.64
C LYS A 17 11.29 17.85 9.38
N HIS A 18 10.50 17.44 8.40
CA HIS A 18 9.21 18.08 8.12
C HIS A 18 8.19 17.83 9.24
N TYR A 19 8.16 16.63 9.84
CA TYR A 19 7.29 16.33 10.98
C TYR A 19 7.63 17.15 12.22
N GLN A 20 8.91 17.38 12.51
CA GLN A 20 9.31 18.27 13.61
C GLN A 20 8.82 19.71 13.38
N ARG A 21 8.98 20.23 12.15
CA ARG A 21 8.45 21.55 11.76
C ARG A 21 6.94 21.60 11.86
N LEU A 22 6.25 20.57 11.39
CA LEU A 22 4.80 20.44 11.45
C LEU A 22 4.31 20.45 12.91
N ARG A 23 4.94 19.67 13.79
CA ARG A 23 4.59 19.60 15.22
C ARG A 23 4.68 20.97 15.89
N ARG A 24 5.75 21.73 15.61
CA ARG A 24 5.92 23.10 16.14
C ARG A 24 4.84 24.04 15.60
N ALA A 25 4.57 23.99 14.29
CA ALA A 25 3.54 24.83 13.65
C ALA A 25 2.13 24.49 14.18
N ALA A 26 1.81 23.21 14.36
CA ALA A 26 0.54 22.74 14.90
C ALA A 26 0.36 23.16 16.36
N LYS A 27 1.40 23.04 17.20
CA LYS A 27 1.38 23.53 18.59
C LYS A 27 1.20 25.05 18.67
N ASN A 28 1.80 25.79 17.74
CA ASN A 28 1.61 27.24 17.67
C ASN A 28 0.18 27.58 17.24
N LEU A 29 -0.40 26.86 16.27
CA LEU A 29 -1.79 27.02 15.84
C LEU A 29 -2.78 26.72 16.97
N SER A 30 -2.56 25.64 17.74
CA SER A 30 -3.48 25.23 18.81
C SER A 30 -3.56 26.26 19.94
N ARG A 31 -2.50 27.06 20.14
CA ARG A 31 -2.43 28.15 21.12
C ARG A 31 -3.07 29.46 20.65
N LYS A 32 -3.49 29.59 19.38
CA LYS A 32 -4.09 30.83 18.86
C LYS A 32 -5.59 30.87 19.13
N GLN A 33 -6.10 32.05 19.46
CA GLN A 33 -7.54 32.30 19.67
C GLN A 33 -8.35 31.95 18.41
N LYS A 34 -9.43 31.17 18.59
CA LYS A 34 -10.38 30.83 17.52
C LYS A 34 -10.95 32.12 16.90
N GLY A 35 -11.10 32.13 15.58
CA GLY A 35 -11.60 33.30 14.82
C GLY A 35 -10.59 34.44 14.58
N SER A 36 -9.44 34.48 15.27
CA SER A 36 -8.48 35.57 15.08
C SER A 36 -7.73 35.51 13.74
N LYS A 37 -7.39 36.68 13.16
CA LYS A 37 -6.54 36.79 11.96
C LYS A 37 -5.18 36.09 12.15
N ASN A 38 -4.65 36.07 13.37
CA ASN A 38 -3.40 35.38 13.70
C ASN A 38 -3.52 33.86 13.68
N ARG A 39 -4.67 33.31 14.06
CA ARG A 39 -4.95 31.87 13.90
C ARG A 39 -5.03 31.49 12.44
N GLU A 40 -5.63 32.33 11.59
CA GLU A 40 -5.71 32.07 10.15
C GLU A 40 -4.32 32.02 9.50
N LYS A 41 -3.44 32.98 9.83
CA LYS A 41 -2.03 32.94 9.40
C LYS A 41 -1.32 31.66 9.84
N ALA A 42 -1.56 31.20 11.08
CA ALA A 42 -0.98 29.96 11.58
C ALA A 42 -1.54 28.70 10.88
N ARG A 43 -2.84 28.70 10.54
CA ARG A 43 -3.52 27.62 9.80
C ARG A 43 -2.90 27.45 8.41
N ILE A 44 -2.72 28.56 7.70
CA ILE A 44 -2.07 28.58 6.38
C ILE A 44 -0.64 28.04 6.48
N LYS A 45 0.11 28.41 7.53
CA LYS A 45 1.48 27.88 7.75
C LYS A 45 1.50 26.36 7.92
N VAL A 46 0.57 25.81 8.70
CA VAL A 46 0.41 24.35 8.85
C VAL A 46 0.04 23.70 7.52
N ALA A 47 -0.91 24.27 6.77
CA ALA A 47 -1.32 23.77 5.46
C ALA A 47 -0.16 23.75 4.45
N ARG A 48 0.66 24.80 4.39
CA ARG A 48 1.86 24.86 3.54
C ARG A 48 2.87 23.75 3.85
N ILE A 49 3.08 23.43 5.13
CA ILE A 49 3.98 22.34 5.52
C ILE A 49 3.39 20.98 5.09
N HIS A 50 2.07 20.78 5.25
CA HIS A 50 1.41 19.56 4.76
C HIS A 50 1.52 19.42 3.24
N ALA A 51 1.31 20.51 2.48
CA ALA A 51 1.48 20.52 1.03
C ALA A 51 2.91 20.11 0.65
N GLN A 52 3.92 20.75 1.25
CA GLN A 52 5.33 20.41 0.99
C GLN A 52 5.64 18.92 1.26
N ILE A 53 5.18 18.37 2.39
CA ILE A 53 5.36 16.94 2.71
C ILE A 53 4.72 16.06 1.63
N THR A 54 3.49 16.41 1.25
CA THR A 54 2.71 15.66 0.26
C THR A 54 3.36 15.70 -1.11
N ASP A 55 3.84 16.85 -1.54
CA ASP A 55 4.45 17.04 -2.85
C ASP A 55 5.80 16.34 -2.94
N SER A 56 6.65 16.47 -1.91
CA SER A 56 7.93 15.74 -1.84
C SER A 56 7.72 14.23 -1.85
N ARG A 57 6.68 13.74 -1.16
CA ARG A 57 6.32 12.32 -1.17
C ARG A 57 5.86 11.89 -2.56
N LYS A 58 4.94 12.63 -3.18
CA LYS A 58 4.45 12.34 -4.53
C LYS A 58 5.59 12.31 -5.53
N ASP A 59 6.48 13.30 -5.53
CA ASP A 59 7.64 13.36 -6.42
C ASP A 59 8.53 12.11 -6.27
N HIS A 60 8.88 11.74 -5.04
CA HIS A 60 9.67 10.54 -4.79
C HIS A 60 8.97 9.27 -5.32
N LEU A 61 7.68 9.10 -5.03
CA LEU A 61 6.91 7.95 -5.49
C LEU A 61 6.82 7.91 -7.02
N HIS A 62 6.61 9.06 -7.66
CA HIS A 62 6.55 9.13 -9.13
C HIS A 62 7.90 8.77 -9.74
N LYS A 63 9.01 9.30 -9.22
CA LYS A 63 10.36 8.95 -9.69
C LYS A 63 10.63 7.45 -9.54
N LEU A 64 10.40 6.91 -8.35
CA LEU A 64 10.60 5.50 -8.04
C LEU A 64 9.77 4.59 -8.94
N THR A 65 8.46 4.82 -9.03
CA THR A 65 7.58 3.94 -9.81
C THR A 65 7.82 4.09 -11.32
N THR A 66 8.21 5.27 -11.81
CA THR A 66 8.63 5.43 -13.21
C THR A 66 9.91 4.65 -13.49
N GLN A 67 10.89 4.72 -12.58
CA GLN A 67 12.14 3.97 -12.72
C GLN A 67 11.85 2.46 -12.82
N LEU A 68 11.09 1.91 -11.88
CA LEU A 68 10.73 0.48 -11.87
C LEU A 68 10.05 0.03 -13.16
N VAL A 69 9.09 0.81 -13.67
CA VAL A 69 8.34 0.48 -14.89
C VAL A 69 9.22 0.59 -16.14
N ARG A 70 10.23 1.45 -16.15
CA ARG A 70 11.14 1.57 -17.28
C ARG A 70 12.15 0.42 -17.32
N GLU A 71 12.68 0.05 -16.16
CA GLU A 71 13.73 -0.97 -16.03
C GLU A 71 13.19 -2.41 -16.09
N ASN A 72 11.89 -2.63 -15.86
CA ASN A 72 11.32 -3.97 -15.76
C ASN A 72 10.17 -4.21 -16.74
N GLN A 73 10.13 -5.41 -17.35
CA GLN A 73 9.05 -5.83 -18.25
C GLN A 73 7.78 -6.26 -17.49
N THR A 74 7.98 -6.87 -16.32
CA THR A 74 6.92 -7.40 -15.46
C THR A 74 7.15 -6.93 -14.04
N ILE A 75 6.10 -6.42 -13.41
CA ILE A 75 6.08 -6.00 -12.01
C ILE A 75 5.05 -6.85 -11.29
N VAL A 76 5.50 -7.58 -10.27
CA VAL A 76 4.65 -8.38 -9.40
C VAL A 76 4.65 -7.77 -8.00
N VAL A 77 3.47 -7.58 -7.42
CA VAL A 77 3.32 -7.05 -6.06
C VAL A 77 2.38 -7.92 -5.24
N GLU A 78 2.59 -7.93 -3.93
CA GLU A 78 1.68 -8.57 -2.98
C GLU A 78 0.51 -7.64 -2.63
N ASN A 79 -0.72 -8.17 -2.61
CA ASN A 79 -1.90 -7.42 -2.20
C ASN A 79 -1.95 -7.21 -0.67
N LEU A 80 -1.23 -6.22 -0.16
CA LEU A 80 -1.21 -5.96 1.28
C LEU A 80 -2.53 -5.35 1.79
N ALA A 81 -2.99 -5.80 2.96
CA ALA A 81 -4.11 -5.20 3.69
C ALA A 81 -3.68 -3.89 4.41
N VAL A 82 -3.19 -2.90 3.67
CA VAL A 82 -2.56 -1.67 4.22
C VAL A 82 -3.46 -0.98 5.25
N LYS A 83 -4.78 -0.91 5.00
CA LYS A 83 -5.77 -0.32 5.95
C LYS A 83 -5.73 -1.00 7.32
N ASN A 84 -5.54 -2.32 7.37
CA ASN A 84 -5.44 -3.05 8.63
C ASN A 84 -4.07 -2.86 9.29
N MET A 85 -3.00 -2.78 8.51
CA MET A 85 -1.64 -2.57 9.03
C MET A 85 -1.50 -1.22 9.74
N VAL A 86 -2.13 -0.16 9.20
CA VAL A 86 -2.10 1.19 9.78
C VAL A 86 -2.88 1.29 11.10
N LYS A 87 -3.72 0.31 11.44
CA LYS A 87 -4.40 0.28 12.75
C LYS A 87 -3.43 0.06 13.93
N ASN A 88 -2.24 -0.47 13.69
CA ASN A 88 -1.24 -0.61 14.73
C ASN A 88 -0.58 0.75 15.03
N PRO A 89 -0.81 1.37 16.21
CA PRO A 89 -0.32 2.71 16.51
C PRO A 89 1.21 2.81 16.54
N LYS A 90 1.94 1.71 16.80
CA LYS A 90 3.41 1.70 16.82
C LYS A 90 4.00 1.73 15.41
N LEU A 91 3.30 1.17 14.43
CA LEU A 91 3.78 1.02 13.05
C LEU A 91 3.08 1.93 12.04
N SER A 92 1.93 2.50 12.41
CA SER A 92 1.06 3.30 11.53
C SER A 92 1.82 4.40 10.79
N GLN A 93 2.67 5.13 11.51
CA GLN A 93 3.48 6.21 10.96
C GLN A 93 4.47 5.70 9.92
N ALA A 94 5.24 4.65 10.26
CA ALA A 94 6.23 4.07 9.35
C ALA A 94 5.57 3.48 8.10
N ILE A 95 4.43 2.79 8.25
CA ILE A 95 3.66 2.23 7.14
C ILE A 95 3.09 3.34 6.23
N SER A 96 2.54 4.40 6.84
CA SER A 96 1.98 5.54 6.12
C SER A 96 3.05 6.31 5.36
N ASP A 97 4.26 6.43 5.91
CA ASP A 97 5.35 7.11 5.24
C ASP A 97 5.82 6.37 3.97
N VAL A 98 5.78 5.04 3.95
CA VAL A 98 6.12 4.25 2.75
C VAL A 98 5.06 4.38 1.65
N SER A 99 3.81 4.69 2.01
CA SER A 99 2.73 4.95 1.04
C SER A 99 2.45 3.79 0.08
N TRP A 100 2.45 2.56 0.59
CA TRP A 100 2.25 1.32 -0.19
C TRP A 100 1.07 1.36 -1.15
N GLY A 101 -0.11 1.81 -0.69
CA GLY A 101 -1.29 1.89 -1.56
C GLY A 101 -1.14 2.88 -2.71
N GLU A 102 -0.35 3.94 -2.54
CA GLU A 102 -0.06 4.89 -3.61
C GLU A 102 0.99 4.32 -4.57
N ILE A 103 1.99 3.58 -4.07
CA ILE A 103 2.96 2.86 -4.91
C ILE A 103 2.24 1.87 -5.82
N THR A 104 1.39 0.99 -5.28
CA THR A 104 0.67 -0.01 -6.08
C THR A 104 -0.26 0.65 -7.10
N ARG A 105 -1.00 1.70 -6.68
CA ARG A 105 -1.82 2.51 -7.60
C ARG A 105 -0.99 3.09 -8.74
N GLN A 106 0.19 3.65 -8.44
CA GLN A 106 1.08 4.24 -9.43
C GLN A 106 1.68 3.21 -10.40
N LEU A 107 2.17 2.08 -9.88
CA LEU A 107 2.65 0.98 -10.69
C LEU A 107 1.55 0.45 -11.61
N ALA A 108 0.34 0.24 -11.10
CA ALA A 108 -0.77 -0.27 -11.90
C ALA A 108 -1.10 0.60 -13.11
N TYR A 109 -1.18 1.94 -12.96
CA TYR A 109 -1.48 2.80 -14.11
C TYR A 109 -0.27 2.99 -15.02
N LYS A 110 0.96 3.07 -14.47
CA LYS A 110 2.16 3.25 -15.29
C LYS A 110 2.49 2.01 -16.10
N CYS A 111 2.36 0.81 -15.53
CA CYS A 111 2.50 -0.42 -16.30
C CYS A 111 1.57 -0.43 -17.52
N ARG A 112 0.31 -0.01 -17.35
CA ARG A 112 -0.62 0.13 -18.49
C ARG A 112 -0.14 1.15 -19.52
N TRP A 113 0.38 2.30 -19.09
CA TRP A 113 0.89 3.34 -20.01
C TRP A 113 2.11 2.90 -20.80
N TYR A 114 3.02 2.17 -20.17
CA TYR A 114 4.30 1.76 -20.77
C TYR A 114 4.26 0.33 -21.35
N GLY A 115 3.09 -0.31 -21.43
CA GLY A 115 2.94 -1.67 -21.96
C GLY A 115 3.67 -2.75 -21.14
N ARG A 116 3.76 -2.57 -19.81
CA ARG A 116 4.36 -3.54 -18.88
C ARG A 116 3.30 -4.41 -18.23
N ASN A 117 3.69 -5.62 -17.83
CA ASN A 117 2.82 -6.50 -17.06
C ASN A 117 2.78 -6.04 -15.60
N TYR A 118 1.58 -5.95 -15.04
CA TYR A 118 1.36 -5.69 -13.62
C TYR A 118 0.49 -6.81 -13.04
N ILE A 119 1.03 -7.52 -12.06
CA ILE A 119 0.39 -8.68 -11.45
C ILE A 119 0.31 -8.46 -9.94
N GLU A 120 -0.90 -8.54 -9.40
CA GLU A 120 -1.11 -8.58 -7.96
C GLU A 120 -1.35 -10.02 -7.55
N ILE A 121 -0.53 -10.53 -6.62
CA ILE A 121 -0.75 -11.85 -6.04
C ILE A 121 -1.57 -11.76 -4.76
N ASP A 122 -2.23 -12.86 -4.42
CA ASP A 122 -3.02 -12.97 -3.22
C ASP A 122 -2.19 -12.79 -1.94
N ARG A 123 -2.81 -12.19 -0.93
CA ARG A 123 -2.16 -11.82 0.33
C ARG A 123 -1.92 -12.98 1.29
N TRP A 124 -2.61 -14.10 1.07
CA TRP A 124 -2.45 -15.31 1.86
C TRP A 124 -1.34 -16.20 1.30
N PHE A 125 -0.75 -15.83 0.16
CA PHE A 125 0.43 -16.49 -0.35
C PHE A 125 1.58 -16.37 0.67
N PRO A 126 2.19 -17.49 1.11
CA PRO A 126 3.17 -17.50 2.20
C PRO A 126 4.56 -17.01 1.74
N SER A 127 4.63 -15.81 1.14
CA SER A 127 5.83 -15.25 0.50
C SER A 127 7.06 -15.29 1.42
N SER A 128 6.91 -14.86 2.67
CA SER A 128 7.99 -14.81 3.66
C SER A 128 8.32 -16.14 4.34
N LYS A 129 7.40 -17.12 4.31
CA LYS A 129 7.55 -18.45 4.95
C LYS A 129 8.07 -19.52 4.00
N ARG A 130 7.82 -19.35 2.71
CA ARG A 130 8.18 -20.29 1.66
C ARG A 130 9.67 -20.15 1.33
N CYS A 131 10.40 -21.24 1.20
CA CYS A 131 11.75 -21.26 0.68
C CYS A 131 11.70 -21.03 -0.84
N SER A 132 12.41 -20.02 -1.35
CA SER A 132 12.50 -19.76 -2.79
C SER A 132 13.33 -20.78 -3.56
N ASN A 133 14.13 -21.61 -2.86
CA ASN A 133 14.93 -22.67 -3.47
C ASN A 133 14.14 -23.98 -3.63
N CYS A 134 13.61 -24.53 -2.53
CA CYS A 134 12.94 -25.85 -2.53
C CYS A 134 11.42 -25.81 -2.32
N GLY A 135 10.83 -24.65 -2.03
CA GLY A 135 9.38 -24.52 -1.80
C GLY A 135 8.88 -24.91 -0.41
N TYR A 136 9.75 -25.37 0.51
CA TYR A 136 9.40 -25.66 1.90
C TYR A 136 8.72 -24.46 2.57
N ILE A 137 7.62 -24.68 3.31
CA ILE A 137 6.90 -23.62 4.02
C ILE A 137 7.16 -23.77 5.52
N ALA A 138 7.83 -22.78 6.11
CA ALA A 138 8.03 -22.73 7.55
C ALA A 138 6.69 -22.56 8.30
N GLU A 139 6.51 -23.30 9.39
CA GLU A 139 5.30 -23.23 10.22
C GLU A 139 5.11 -21.80 10.80
N LYS A 140 6.18 -21.26 11.39
CA LYS A 140 6.20 -19.95 12.04
C LYS A 140 7.31 -19.08 11.46
N MET A 141 7.01 -17.79 11.30
CA MET A 141 7.95 -16.80 10.77
C MET A 141 7.70 -15.45 11.47
N PRO A 142 8.12 -15.31 12.75
CA PRO A 142 7.86 -14.12 13.57
C PRO A 142 8.58 -12.88 13.02
N LEU A 143 8.00 -11.68 13.13
CA LEU A 143 8.52 -10.45 12.48
C LEU A 143 10.01 -10.12 12.77
N ASN A 144 10.55 -10.52 13.93
CA ASN A 144 11.94 -10.29 14.35
C ASN A 144 12.96 -11.19 13.65
N VAL A 145 12.57 -12.32 13.07
CA VAL A 145 13.49 -13.17 12.31
C VAL A 145 13.74 -12.51 10.95
N ARG A 146 14.98 -12.11 10.67
CA ARG A 146 15.33 -11.41 9.42
C ARG A 146 16.12 -12.29 8.47
N GLU A 147 16.83 -13.25 9.02
CA GLU A 147 17.60 -14.26 8.32
C GLU A 147 17.21 -15.64 8.85
N TRP A 148 17.20 -16.65 7.99
CA TRP A 148 16.90 -18.04 8.37
C TRP A 148 17.49 -19.02 7.36
N ASP A 149 17.81 -20.22 7.83
CA ASP A 149 18.22 -21.33 6.98
C ASP A 149 17.05 -22.27 6.74
N CYS A 150 16.87 -22.71 5.49
CA CYS A 150 15.81 -23.63 5.16
C CYS A 150 16.09 -25.00 5.79
N PRO A 151 15.20 -25.55 6.65
CA PRO A 151 15.44 -26.85 7.29
C PRO A 151 15.36 -28.02 6.30
N SER A 152 14.80 -27.81 5.11
CA SER A 152 14.67 -28.85 4.08
C SER A 152 15.85 -28.90 3.10
N CYS A 153 16.46 -27.77 2.75
CA CYS A 153 17.53 -27.73 1.74
C CYS A 153 18.79 -26.96 2.16
N GLY A 154 18.84 -26.44 3.40
CA GLY A 154 20.00 -25.74 3.95
C GLY A 154 20.27 -24.35 3.38
N THR A 155 19.46 -23.85 2.43
CA THR A 155 19.68 -22.53 1.84
C THR A 155 19.48 -21.41 2.85
N HIS A 156 20.46 -20.52 2.96
CA HIS A 156 20.38 -19.30 3.75
C HIS A 156 19.54 -18.21 3.06
N HIS A 157 18.70 -17.52 3.82
CA HIS A 157 17.76 -16.52 3.31
C HIS A 157 17.74 -15.23 4.13
N ASP A 158 17.95 -14.08 3.48
CA ASP A 158 17.32 -12.81 3.91
C ASP A 158 15.81 -12.94 3.63
N ARG A 159 14.99 -12.75 4.67
CA ARG A 159 13.55 -12.95 4.62
C ARG A 159 12.89 -12.14 3.50
N ASP A 160 13.24 -10.87 3.34
CA ASP A 160 12.53 -9.98 2.43
C ASP A 160 12.97 -10.22 0.98
N ILE A 161 14.26 -10.55 0.76
CA ILE A 161 14.75 -10.97 -0.56
C ILE A 161 14.08 -12.28 -0.97
N ASN A 162 14.04 -13.26 -0.06
CA ASN A 162 13.36 -14.53 -0.29
C ASN A 162 11.87 -14.33 -0.59
N ALA A 163 11.18 -13.48 0.18
CA ALA A 163 9.79 -13.11 -0.10
C ALA A 163 9.62 -12.50 -1.49
N SER A 164 10.51 -11.59 -1.89
CA SER A 164 10.47 -10.95 -3.21
C SER A 164 10.66 -11.96 -4.35
N LYS A 165 11.55 -12.94 -4.19
CA LYS A 165 11.72 -14.05 -5.14
C LYS A 165 10.47 -14.92 -5.25
N ASN A 166 9.86 -15.28 -4.12
CA ASN A 166 8.62 -16.06 -4.11
C ASN A 166 7.44 -15.30 -4.74
N ILE A 167 7.33 -14.00 -4.48
CA ILE A 167 6.31 -13.15 -5.08
C ILE A 167 6.44 -13.16 -6.60
N LEU A 168 7.66 -12.96 -7.12
CA LEU A 168 7.93 -13.02 -8.55
C LEU A 168 7.54 -14.38 -9.14
N ALA A 169 7.98 -15.48 -8.52
CA ALA A 169 7.67 -16.83 -8.98
C ALA A 169 6.16 -17.09 -9.03
N ALA A 170 5.42 -16.67 -8.00
CA ALA A 170 3.96 -16.79 -7.96
C ALA A 170 3.28 -15.95 -9.05
N GLY A 171 3.74 -14.71 -9.27
CA GLY A 171 3.18 -13.85 -10.31
C GLY A 171 3.44 -14.40 -11.72
N LEU A 172 4.63 -14.93 -11.98
CA LEU A 172 4.96 -15.56 -13.26
C LEU A 172 4.12 -16.83 -13.49
N ALA A 173 3.91 -17.66 -12.47
CA ALA A 173 3.03 -18.81 -12.57
C ALA A 173 1.58 -18.41 -12.94
N VAL A 174 1.05 -17.34 -12.31
CA VAL A 174 -0.27 -16.79 -12.67
C VAL A 174 -0.31 -16.30 -14.13
N SER A 175 0.76 -15.64 -14.58
CA SER A 175 0.88 -15.13 -15.95
C SER A 175 0.87 -16.25 -16.99
N VAL A 176 1.63 -17.33 -16.76
CA VAL A 176 1.76 -18.47 -17.69
C VAL A 176 0.46 -19.30 -17.72
N CYS A 177 -0.14 -19.55 -16.56
CA CYS A 177 -1.33 -20.39 -16.46
C CYS A 177 -2.64 -19.71 -16.88
N ARG A 178 -2.61 -18.41 -17.27
CA ARG A 178 -3.81 -17.58 -17.57
C ARG A 178 -4.92 -17.69 -16.51
N ALA A 179 -4.57 -17.96 -15.25
CA ALA A 179 -5.55 -18.08 -14.18
C ALA A 179 -6.07 -16.68 -13.80
N THR A 180 -7.27 -16.34 -14.24
CA THR A 180 -7.92 -15.07 -13.89
C THR A 180 -8.32 -15.07 -12.42
N ILE A 181 -7.45 -14.61 -11.52
CA ILE A 181 -7.83 -14.29 -10.14
C ILE A 181 -8.24 -12.81 -10.10
N ARG A 182 -9.39 -12.50 -10.69
CA ARG A 182 -10.14 -11.29 -10.29
C ARG A 182 -11.30 -11.78 -9.42
N PRO A 183 -11.54 -11.18 -8.24
CA PRO A 183 -12.85 -11.30 -7.64
C PRO A 183 -13.82 -10.63 -8.62
N GLU A 184 -14.82 -11.37 -9.10
CA GLU A 184 -15.90 -10.79 -9.86
C GLU A 184 -16.45 -9.60 -9.06
N GLN A 185 -16.51 -8.43 -9.72
CA GLN A 185 -17.26 -7.32 -9.19
C GLN A 185 -18.68 -7.83 -9.01
N SER A 186 -19.11 -7.98 -7.75
CA SER A 186 -20.49 -8.31 -7.43
C SER A 186 -21.37 -7.27 -8.12
N LYS A 187 -22.11 -7.72 -9.14
CA LYS A 187 -23.20 -6.96 -9.74
C LYS A 187 -24.13 -6.64 -8.58
N SER A 188 -24.16 -5.37 -8.17
CA SER A 188 -25.18 -4.85 -7.29
C SER A 188 -26.52 -5.04 -8.00
N VAL A 189 -27.23 -6.11 -7.62
CA VAL A 189 -28.62 -6.30 -8.00
C VAL A 189 -29.38 -5.10 -7.40
N LYS A 190 -29.85 -4.21 -8.27
CA LYS A 190 -30.81 -3.18 -7.90
C LYS A 190 -32.03 -3.89 -7.33
N ALA A 191 -32.28 -3.74 -6.04
CA ALA A 191 -33.57 -4.10 -5.46
C ALA A 191 -34.63 -3.25 -6.15
N GLY A 192 -35.46 -3.88 -6.97
CA GLY A 192 -36.63 -3.26 -7.58
C GLY A 192 -37.58 -2.79 -6.48
N ALA A 193 -37.81 -1.48 -6.42
CA ALA A 193 -38.88 -0.91 -5.62
C ALA A 193 -40.22 -1.42 -6.18
N LYS A 194 -40.87 -2.31 -5.44
CA LYS A 194 -42.29 -2.63 -5.66
C LYS A 194 -43.11 -1.53 -4.97
N ASN A 195 -43.76 -0.68 -5.76
CA ASN A 195 -44.84 0.18 -5.30
C ASN A 195 -46.04 -0.67 -4.86
N PRO A 196 -46.60 -0.48 -3.65
CA PRO A 196 -47.96 -0.87 -3.37
C PRO A 196 -48.87 0.35 -3.60
N SER A 197 -49.70 0.22 -4.63
CA SER A 197 -50.86 1.06 -4.94
C SER A 197 -51.81 1.19 -3.75
N GLY A 198 -52.42 2.37 -3.62
CA GLY A 198 -53.13 2.82 -2.42
C GLY A 198 -54.45 2.11 -2.08
N LYS A 199 -54.86 2.34 -0.82
CA LYS A 199 -56.27 2.25 -0.39
C LYS A 199 -56.68 3.59 0.21
N LYS A 200 -57.68 4.20 -0.41
CA LYS A 200 -58.39 5.40 0.02
C LYS A 200 -59.10 5.13 1.37
N GLN A 201 -59.03 6.07 2.30
CA GLN A 201 -60.05 6.22 3.35
C GLN A 201 -60.64 7.64 3.25
N LYS A 202 -61.96 7.67 3.17
CA LYS A 202 -62.83 8.87 3.08
C LYS A 202 -62.82 9.66 4.40
N PRO A 203 -63.13 10.96 4.37
CA PRO A 203 -63.34 11.73 5.59
C PRO A 203 -64.68 11.35 6.24
N LYS A 204 -64.75 11.42 7.57
CA LYS A 204 -66.01 11.55 8.29
C LYS A 204 -65.95 12.83 9.13
N SER A 205 -67.11 13.48 9.13
CA SER A 205 -67.49 14.81 9.61
C SER A 205 -66.99 15.20 10.99
#